data_AF-K9BEA8-F1
#
_entry.id   AF-K9BEA8-F1
#
_cell.length_a   1.000
_cell.length_b   1.000
_cell.length_c   1.000
_cell.angle_alpha   90.00
_cell.angle_beta   90.00
_cell.angle_gamma   90.00
#
_symmetry.space_group_name_H-M   'P 1'
#
loop_
_entity.id
_entity.type
_entity.pdbx_description
1 polymer ?
#
loop_
_entity_poly.entity_id
_entity_poly.type
_entity_poly.pdbx_seq_one_letter_code
_entity_poly.pdbx_strand_id
1 'polypeptide(L)'
;MNESTSPNMYIKPDYSAQVEQWLAEGNQIKSLANGEGANSKKFNNRDKSKSPQDAMRRIMSNSIAVDRAQKENPRAKARSEARTSGLKRYTGSECKKCGSTQKFVSTNNCVACSGRSAAKSMQKKRAS
;
A
#
# COMPACT_ATOMS: atom_id res chain seq x y z
N MET A 1 -5.01 -43.57 56.35
CA MET A 1 -4.66 -43.43 54.93
C MET A 1 -4.03 -42.05 54.79
N ASN A 2 -2.71 -41.98 54.57
CA ASN A 2 -1.99 -40.71 54.44
C ASN A 2 -1.68 -40.52 52.95
N GLU A 3 -2.42 -39.63 52.29
CA GLU A 3 -2.18 -39.27 50.89
C GLU A 3 -0.89 -38.45 50.79
N SER A 4 0.06 -38.95 50.02
CA SER A 4 1.32 -38.26 49.71
C SER A 4 1.07 -37.20 48.64
N THR A 5 0.98 -35.93 49.03
CA THR A 5 0.93 -34.80 48.11
C THR A 5 2.32 -34.57 47.52
N SER A 6 2.60 -35.18 46.36
CA SER A 6 3.87 -34.96 45.65
C SER A 6 3.92 -33.53 45.08
N PRO A 7 4.98 -32.74 45.30
CA PRO A 7 5.08 -31.38 44.78
C PRO A 7 5.14 -31.38 43.25
N ASN A 8 4.28 -30.58 42.62
CA ASN A 8 4.27 -30.34 41.18
C ASN A 8 5.50 -29.51 40.77
N MET A 9 6.63 -30.19 40.55
CA MET A 9 7.88 -29.60 40.08
C MET A 9 7.77 -29.30 38.57
N TYR A 10 7.20 -28.15 38.22
CA TYR A 10 7.27 -27.63 36.85
C TYR A 10 8.73 -27.26 36.50
N ILE A 11 9.47 -28.20 35.91
CA ILE A 11 10.79 -27.95 35.32
C ILE A 11 10.57 -27.04 34.12
N LYS A 12 11.07 -25.80 34.18
CA LYS A 12 11.04 -24.88 33.03
C LYS A 12 11.87 -25.51 31.90
N PRO A 13 11.42 -25.43 30.63
CA PRO A 13 12.21 -25.91 29.51
C PRO A 13 13.58 -25.22 29.50
N ASP A 14 14.64 -25.98 29.28
CA ASP A 14 15.97 -25.42 29.09
C ASP A 14 16.10 -24.85 27.68
N TYR A 15 16.45 -23.56 27.61
CA TYR A 15 16.64 -22.82 26.36
C TYR A 15 18.12 -22.50 26.10
N SER A 16 19.04 -23.03 26.90
CA SER A 16 20.50 -22.83 26.78
C SER A 16 21.00 -22.94 25.34
N ALA A 17 20.69 -24.03 24.65
CA ALA A 17 21.09 -24.27 23.26
C ALA A 17 20.52 -23.24 22.26
N GLN A 18 19.28 -22.79 22.48
CA GLN A 18 18.65 -21.78 21.61
C GLN A 18 19.27 -20.41 21.81
N VAL A 19 19.67 -20.08 23.05
CA VAL A 19 20.37 -18.85 23.38
C VAL A 19 21.77 -18.85 22.78
N GLU A 20 22.51 -19.95 22.88
CA GLU A 20 23.84 -20.11 22.26
C GLU A 20 23.78 -19.97 20.74
N GLN A 21 22.77 -20.59 20.10
CA GLN A 21 22.57 -20.46 18.67
C GLN A 21 22.24 -19.01 18.26
N TRP A 22 21.39 -18.31 19.01
CA TRP A 22 21.08 -16.90 18.76
C TRP A 22 22.30 -15.97 18.93
N LEU A 23 23.15 -16.26 19.91
CA LEU A 23 24.42 -15.57 20.12
C LEU A 23 25.38 -15.82 18.94
N ALA A 24 25.45 -17.05 18.44
CA ALA A 24 26.27 -17.41 17.27
C ALA A 24 25.78 -16.76 15.96
N GLU A 25 24.47 -16.56 15.81
CA GLU A 25 23.84 -15.85 14.68
C GLU A 25 24.04 -14.32 14.73
N GLY A 26 24.80 -13.81 15.71
CA GLY A 26 25.20 -12.40 15.80
C GLY A 26 24.14 -11.49 16.43
N ASN A 27 23.23 -12.04 17.24
CA ASN A 27 22.23 -11.28 18.00
C ASN A 27 21.35 -10.36 17.14
N GLN A 28 21.08 -10.73 15.89
CA GLN A 28 20.33 -9.87 14.99
C GLN A 28 18.87 -9.76 15.45
N ILE A 29 18.51 -8.59 15.99
CA ILE A 29 17.11 -8.20 16.18
C ILE A 29 16.52 -7.99 14.79
N LYS A 30 15.65 -8.90 14.35
CA LYS A 30 14.91 -8.75 13.08
C LYS A 30 14.11 -7.46 13.13
N SER A 31 14.57 -6.43 12.43
CA SER A 31 13.81 -5.21 12.24
C SER A 31 12.64 -5.51 11.31
N LEU A 32 11.42 -5.28 11.79
CA LEU A 32 10.24 -5.33 10.95
C LEU A 32 10.15 -4.02 10.17
N ALA A 33 9.62 -4.07 8.94
CA ALA A 33 9.40 -2.84 8.19
C ALA A 33 8.40 -1.92 8.91
N ASN A 34 8.47 -0.62 8.67
CA ASN A 34 7.53 0.35 9.26
C ASN A 34 6.08 -0.07 8.97
N GLY A 35 5.33 -0.40 10.03
CA GLY A 35 3.93 -0.85 9.97
C GLY A 35 3.72 -2.36 10.04
N GLU A 36 4.79 -3.17 9.98
CA GLU A 36 4.73 -4.61 10.21
C GLU A 36 4.81 -4.89 11.72
N GLY A 37 3.70 -5.30 12.31
CA GLY A 37 3.68 -5.91 13.64
C GLY A 37 3.53 -7.41 13.49
N ALA A 38 4.30 -8.21 14.24
CA ALA A 38 4.13 -9.65 14.26
C ALA A 38 2.66 -10.01 14.59
N ASN A 39 2.00 -10.76 13.72
CA ASN A 39 0.62 -11.20 13.86
C ASN A 39 0.49 -12.22 15.01
N SER A 40 0.53 -11.76 16.26
CA SER A 40 0.05 -12.59 17.38
C SER A 40 -1.46 -12.71 17.28
N LYS A 41 -1.94 -13.83 16.73
CA LYS A 41 -3.37 -14.15 16.58
C LYS A 41 -4.13 -14.14 17.91
N LYS A 42 -3.42 -14.28 19.05
CA LYS A 42 -3.98 -14.35 20.40
C LYS A 42 -3.18 -13.48 21.37
N PHE A 43 -3.87 -12.79 22.28
CA PHE A 43 -3.29 -12.20 23.49
C PHE A 43 -4.03 -12.78 24.69
N ASN A 44 -3.29 -13.39 25.63
CA ASN A 44 -3.84 -14.09 26.79
C ASN A 44 -4.91 -15.15 26.44
N ASN A 45 -4.61 -16.07 25.53
CA ASN A 45 -5.51 -17.16 25.05
C ASN A 45 -6.85 -16.71 24.46
N ARG A 46 -7.11 -15.41 24.39
CA ARG A 46 -8.26 -14.83 23.72
C ARG A 46 -7.88 -14.55 22.27
N ASP A 47 -8.69 -14.99 21.33
CA ASP A 47 -8.62 -14.49 19.96
C ASP A 47 -8.67 -12.97 20.05
N LYS A 48 -7.67 -12.26 19.49
CA LYS A 48 -7.71 -10.80 19.45
C LYS A 48 -8.92 -10.41 18.61
N SER A 49 -10.07 -10.26 19.27
CA SER A 49 -11.29 -9.78 18.68
C SER A 49 -10.99 -8.41 18.12
N LYS A 50 -11.04 -8.29 16.78
CA LYS A 50 -10.90 -7.07 15.95
C LYS A 50 -10.90 -5.79 16.78
N SER A 51 -9.75 -5.46 17.38
CA SER A 51 -9.70 -4.28 18.23
C SER A 51 -9.82 -3.05 17.32
N PRO A 52 -10.27 -1.89 17.83
CA PRO A 52 -10.25 -0.66 17.05
C PRO A 52 -8.86 -0.35 16.45
N GLN A 53 -7.79 -0.74 17.15
CA GLN A 53 -6.42 -0.60 16.64
C GLN A 53 -6.12 -1.54 15.46
N ASP A 54 -6.58 -2.80 15.49
CA ASP A 54 -6.44 -3.73 14.36
C ASP A 54 -7.28 -3.30 13.16
N ALA A 55 -8.46 -2.70 13.39
CA ALA A 55 -9.26 -2.09 12.32
C ALA A 55 -8.52 -0.93 11.66
N MET A 56 -7.94 -0.01 12.44
CA MET A 56 -7.12 1.08 11.90
C MET A 56 -5.88 0.57 11.15
N ARG A 57 -5.17 -0.41 11.70
CA ARG A 57 -4.00 -1.02 11.02
C ARG A 57 -4.38 -1.61 9.66
N ARG A 58 -5.52 -2.29 9.58
CA ARG A 58 -6.06 -2.84 8.32
C ARG A 58 -6.41 -1.76 7.30
N ILE A 59 -7.06 -0.68 7.75
CA ILE A 59 -7.38 0.45 6.86
C ILE A 59 -6.09 1.04 6.30
N MET A 60 -5.09 1.29 7.14
CA MET A 60 -3.81 1.84 6.70
C MET A 60 -3.08 0.89 5.73
N SER A 61 -3.01 -0.41 6.03
CA SER A 61 -2.38 -1.39 5.14
C SER A 61 -3.07 -1.47 3.78
N ASN A 62 -4.41 -1.43 3.76
CA ASN A 62 -5.20 -1.44 2.53
C ASN A 62 -4.97 -0.17 1.71
N SER A 63 -4.95 1.00 2.36
CA SER A 63 -4.66 2.28 1.70
C SER A 63 -3.28 2.28 1.04
N ILE A 64 -2.26 1.75 1.72
CA ILE A 64 -0.90 1.63 1.16
C ILE A 64 -0.90 0.68 -0.04
N ALA A 65 -1.58 -0.47 0.06
CA ALA A 65 -1.67 -1.43 -1.04
C ALA A 65 -2.34 -0.82 -2.28
N VAL A 66 -3.40 -0.03 -2.08
CA VAL A 66 -4.09 0.68 -3.17
C VAL A 66 -3.19 1.74 -3.80
N ASP A 67 -2.47 2.54 -3.01
CA ASP A 67 -1.55 3.55 -3.55
C ASP A 67 -0.43 2.91 -4.39
N ARG A 68 0.14 1.80 -3.92
CA ARG A 68 1.15 1.02 -4.66
C ARG A 68 0.58 0.51 -5.99
N ALA A 69 -0.60 -0.11 -5.97
CA ALA A 69 -1.25 -0.59 -7.19
C ALA A 69 -1.58 0.56 -8.18
N GLN A 70 -1.96 1.74 -7.68
CA GLN A 70 -2.18 2.92 -8.53
C GLN A 70 -0.89 3.44 -9.17
N LYS A 71 0.25 3.39 -8.45
CA LYS A 71 1.57 3.73 -9.01
C LYS A 71 2.02 2.74 -10.08
N GLU A 72 1.72 1.45 -9.91
CA GLU A 72 2.02 0.40 -10.88
C GLU A 72 1.12 0.46 -12.13
N ASN A 73 0.02 1.22 -12.09
CA ASN A 73 -0.86 1.38 -13.25
C ASN A 73 -0.07 1.96 -14.44
N PRO A 74 0.01 1.24 -15.58
CA PRO A 74 0.84 1.64 -16.72
C PRO A 74 0.49 3.02 -17.26
N ARG A 75 -0.77 3.46 -17.12
CA ARG A 75 -1.22 4.79 -17.55
C ARG A 75 -0.77 5.89 -16.60
N ALA A 76 -0.74 5.62 -15.29
CA ALA A 76 -0.20 6.56 -14.30
C ALA A 76 1.31 6.72 -14.51
N LYS A 77 2.02 5.61 -14.73
CA LYS A 77 3.44 5.57 -15.06
C LYS A 77 3.76 6.35 -16.34
N ALA A 78 3.00 6.13 -17.42
CA ALA A 78 3.19 6.85 -18.68
C ALA A 78 3.04 8.38 -18.52
N ARG A 79 2.14 8.84 -17.64
CA ARG A 79 1.99 10.27 -17.34
C ARG A 79 3.15 10.82 -16.52
N SER A 80 3.65 10.06 -15.53
CA SER A 80 4.82 10.48 -14.75
C SER A 80 6.07 10.53 -15.61
N GLU A 81 6.30 9.52 -16.45
CA GLU A 81 7.42 9.47 -17.41
C GLU A 81 7.36 10.65 -18.38
N ALA A 82 6.20 10.92 -18.98
CA ALA A 82 6.03 12.08 -19.84
C ALA A 82 6.27 13.41 -19.12
N ARG A 83 5.91 13.52 -17.84
CA ARG A 83 6.19 14.71 -17.02
C ARG A 83 7.68 14.87 -16.75
N THR A 84 8.38 13.80 -16.38
CA THR A 84 9.83 13.83 -16.15
C THR A 84 10.61 14.14 -17.42
N SER A 85 10.14 13.65 -18.58
CA SER A 85 10.74 13.94 -19.88
C SER A 85 10.35 15.30 -20.46
N GLY A 86 9.59 16.13 -19.73
CA GLY A 86 9.18 17.46 -20.20
C GLY A 86 8.17 17.45 -21.36
N LEU A 87 7.55 16.31 -21.66
CA LEU A 87 6.54 16.20 -22.71
C LEU A 87 5.25 16.88 -22.29
N LYS A 88 4.59 17.57 -23.24
CA LYS A 88 3.28 18.21 -22.99
C LYS A 88 2.11 17.23 -23.08
N ARG A 89 2.31 16.09 -23.77
CA ARG A 89 1.28 15.11 -24.13
C ARG A 89 1.81 13.69 -23.94
N TYR A 90 0.90 12.75 -23.69
CA TYR A 90 1.21 11.34 -23.51
C TYR A 90 0.04 10.47 -23.98
N THR A 91 0.29 9.18 -24.21
CA THR A 91 -0.72 8.18 -24.54
C THR A 91 -1.29 7.60 -23.25
N GLY A 92 -2.55 7.88 -22.96
CA GLY A 92 -3.25 7.43 -21.75
C GLY A 92 -4.48 6.59 -22.05
N SER A 93 -5.45 6.60 -21.13
CA SER A 93 -6.74 5.96 -21.35
C SER A 93 -7.53 6.61 -22.49
N GLU A 94 -8.36 5.80 -23.15
CA GLU A 94 -9.30 6.27 -24.17
C GLU A 94 -10.26 7.31 -23.61
N CYS A 95 -10.49 8.37 -24.37
CA CYS A 95 -11.45 9.39 -24.01
C CYS A 95 -12.89 8.88 -24.22
N LYS A 96 -13.71 8.90 -23.16
CA LYS A 96 -15.13 8.53 -23.22
C LYS A 96 -15.97 9.32 -24.25
N LYS A 97 -15.51 10.51 -24.68
CA LYS A 97 -16.24 11.38 -25.61
C LYS A 97 -15.86 11.16 -27.08
N CYS A 98 -14.61 10.81 -27.37
CA CYS A 98 -14.08 10.80 -28.73
C CYS A 98 -13.13 9.64 -29.05
N GLY A 99 -12.93 8.70 -28.13
CA GLY A 99 -12.04 7.54 -28.30
C GLY A 99 -10.54 7.85 -28.27
N SER A 100 -10.12 9.11 -28.46
CA SER A 100 -8.69 9.45 -28.50
C SER A 100 -7.95 9.09 -27.20
N THR A 101 -6.73 8.57 -27.36
CA THR A 101 -5.82 8.21 -26.26
C THR A 101 -4.82 9.32 -25.92
N GLN A 102 -4.72 10.38 -26.74
CA GLN A 102 -3.83 11.51 -26.48
C GLN A 102 -4.37 12.42 -25.38
N LYS A 103 -3.56 12.58 -24.32
CA LYS A 103 -3.90 13.37 -23.13
C LYS A 103 -2.81 14.38 -22.79
N PHE A 104 -3.21 15.49 -22.18
CA PHE A 104 -2.27 16.47 -21.64
C PHE A 104 -1.62 15.96 -20.36
N VAL A 105 -0.30 16.16 -20.25
CA VAL A 105 0.45 15.79 -19.04
C VAL A 105 0.03 16.64 -17.84
N SER A 106 -0.24 17.93 -18.05
CA SER A 106 -0.65 18.88 -17.00
C SER A 106 -1.99 18.50 -16.36
N THR A 107 -3.04 18.36 -17.17
CA THR A 107 -4.43 18.26 -16.71
C THR A 107 -5.07 16.89 -16.89
N ASN A 108 -4.41 15.93 -17.55
CA ASN A 108 -4.99 14.64 -17.96
C ASN A 108 -6.20 14.75 -18.92
N ASN A 109 -6.46 15.94 -19.45
CA ASN A 109 -7.57 16.15 -20.36
C ASN A 109 -7.26 15.61 -21.75
N CYS A 110 -8.28 15.13 -22.45
CA CYS A 110 -8.15 14.70 -23.83
C CYS A 110 -7.79 15.88 -24.72
N VAL A 111 -6.73 15.73 -25.51
CA VAL A 111 -6.22 16.79 -26.40
C VAL A 111 -7.26 17.19 -27.44
N ALA A 112 -7.92 16.21 -28.06
CA ALA A 112 -8.93 16.45 -29.08
C ALA A 112 -10.17 17.19 -28.52
N CYS A 113 -10.70 16.75 -27.37
CA CYS A 113 -11.85 17.40 -26.76
C CYS A 113 -11.53 18.82 -26.30
N SER A 114 -10.37 19.04 -25.68
CA SER A 114 -9.95 20.38 -25.28
C SER A 114 -9.78 21.31 -26.49
N GLY A 115 -9.21 20.81 -27.59
CA GLY A 115 -9.09 21.57 -28.84
C GLY A 115 -10.45 21.97 -29.41
N ARG A 116 -11.41 21.04 -29.47
CA ARG A 116 -12.79 21.32 -29.94
C ARG A 116 -13.49 22.35 -29.07
N SER A 117 -13.38 22.23 -27.74
CA SER A 117 -13.95 23.21 -26.82
C SER A 117 -13.32 24.59 -26.98
N ALA A 118 -12.00 24.67 -27.14
CA ALA A 118 -11.30 25.93 -27.36
C ALA A 118 -11.75 26.59 -28.69
N ALA A 119 -11.85 25.82 -29.78
CA ALA A 119 -12.34 26.30 -31.06
C ALA A 119 -13.77 26.86 -30.96
N LYS A 120 -14.67 26.15 -30.27
CA LYS A 120 -16.05 26.61 -30.03
C LYS A 120 -16.09 27.92 -29.24
N SER A 121 -15.28 28.06 -28.20
CA SER A 121 -15.16 29.30 -27.43
C SER A 121 -14.65 30.46 -28.27
N MET A 122 -13.68 30.23 -29.16
CA MET A 122 -13.17 31.26 -30.08
C MET A 122 -14.22 31.70 -31.11
N GLN A 123 -15.00 30.76 -31.66
CA GLN A 123 -16.11 31.09 -32.56
C GLN A 123 -17.16 31.95 -31.87
N LYS A 124 -17.55 31.59 -30.63
CA LYS A 124 -18.50 32.38 -29.85
C LYS A 124 -18.01 33.82 -29.62
N LYS A 125 -16.73 34.00 -29.28
CA LYS A 125 -16.12 35.32 -29.09
C LYS A 125 -16.08 36.16 -30.36
N ARG A 126 -15.94 35.52 -31.54
CA ARG A 126 -15.96 36.21 -32.84
C ARG A 126 -17.36 36.61 -33.29
N ALA A 127 -18.40 35.97 -32.76
CA ALA A 127 -19.80 36.22 -33.07
C ALA A 127 -20.49 37.17 -32.07
N SER A 128 -19.76 37.62 -31.04
CA SER A 128 -20.19 38.65 -30.07
C SER A 128 -19.52 39.97 -30.44
#